data_AF-A0A957Y7P6-F1
#
_entry.id   AF-A0A957Y7P6-F1
#
_cell.length_a   1.000
_cell.length_b   1.000
_cell.length_c   1.000
_cell.angle_alpha   90.00
_cell.angle_beta   90.00
_cell.angle_gamma   90.00
#
_symmetry.space_group_name_H-M   'P 1'
#
loop_
_entity.id
_entity.type
_entity.pdbx_description
1 polymer ?
#
loop_
_entity_poly.entity_id
_entity_poly.type
_entity_poly.pdbx_seq_one_letter_code
_entity_poly.pdbx_strand_id
1 'polypeptide(L)'
;MGGELYSDEKPVHQLHVEGFWLARYPVTNAQYRLFIDAGGYDEQRWWSAAGWQQRQGSQWREPRFWQDAKWNGAQRPVVGVSWYEAMAFCAWAAATTGEGIRLPGEAEWEKAARGTDGRTFPWGEAEPDDKLCNFNN
;
A
#
# COMPACT_ATOMS: atom_id res chain seq x y z
N MET A 1 19.88 2.85 -0.04
CA MET A 1 18.88 2.27 0.87
C MET A 1 19.24 2.70 2.26
N GLY A 2 18.25 3.13 3.02
CA GLY A 2 18.44 3.70 4.35
C GLY A 2 18.80 5.18 4.34
N GLY A 3 18.97 5.71 5.53
CA GLY A 3 19.14 7.12 5.83
C GLY A 3 20.08 7.33 7.01
N GLU A 4 20.58 8.55 7.16
CA GLU A 4 21.52 8.91 8.24
C GLU A 4 20.83 9.56 9.46
N LEU A 5 19.51 9.71 9.42
CA LEU A 5 18.75 10.44 10.44
C LEU A 5 18.35 9.56 11.62
N TYR A 6 17.72 8.41 11.36
CA TYR A 6 17.24 7.51 12.39
C TYR A 6 18.08 6.23 12.48
N SER A 7 18.09 5.57 13.64
CA SER A 7 18.98 4.43 13.88
C SER A 7 18.58 3.17 13.11
N ASP A 8 17.29 2.98 12.87
CA ASP A 8 16.69 1.90 12.09
C ASP A 8 16.85 2.10 10.58
N GLU A 9 17.23 3.30 10.14
CA GLU A 9 17.56 3.60 8.75
C GLU A 9 19.06 3.41 8.43
N LYS A 10 19.90 3.13 9.44
CA LYS A 10 21.36 3.00 9.32
C LYS A 10 21.84 1.54 9.24
N PRO A 11 23.01 1.29 8.63
CA PRO A 11 23.78 2.22 7.80
C PRO A 11 23.19 2.30 6.38
N VAL A 12 23.46 3.42 5.70
CA VAL A 12 23.19 3.51 4.27
C VAL A 12 24.02 2.44 3.55
N HIS A 13 23.34 1.64 2.72
CA HIS A 13 23.99 0.58 1.94
C HIS A 13 23.42 0.49 0.53
N GLN A 14 24.21 -0.09 -0.37
CA GLN A 14 23.81 -0.35 -1.76
C GLN A 14 23.13 -1.71 -1.85
N LEU A 15 21.97 -1.75 -2.51
CA LEU A 15 21.24 -2.95 -2.83
C LEU A 15 20.90 -2.96 -4.31
N HIS A 16 21.11 -4.10 -4.97
CA HIS A 16 20.58 -4.30 -6.31
C HIS A 16 19.09 -4.61 -6.25
N VAL A 17 18.28 -3.80 -6.94
CA VAL A 17 16.84 -3.98 -7.05
C VAL A 17 16.50 -4.09 -8.53
N GLU A 18 15.86 -5.19 -8.90
CA GLU A 18 15.42 -5.47 -10.27
C GLU A 18 14.46 -4.39 -10.81
N GLY A 19 14.17 -4.47 -12.11
CA GLY A 19 13.13 -3.64 -12.72
C GLY A 19 11.73 -4.04 -12.24
N PHE A 20 10.92 -3.05 -11.84
CA PHE A 20 9.53 -3.26 -11.42
C PHE A 20 8.67 -2.05 -11.81
N TRP A 21 7.36 -2.25 -11.80
CA TRP A 21 6.38 -1.18 -11.88
C TRP A 21 5.77 -0.94 -10.51
N LEU A 22 5.51 0.33 -10.19
CA LEU A 22 4.75 0.72 -9.01
C LEU A 22 3.54 1.53 -9.44
N ALA A 23 2.40 1.29 -8.79
CA ALA A 23 1.20 2.07 -9.04
C ALA A 23 1.49 3.56 -8.79
N ARG A 24 1.05 4.43 -9.70
CA ARG A 24 1.24 5.88 -9.60
C ARG A 24 0.51 6.48 -8.39
N TYR A 25 -0.61 5.88 -8.00
CA TYR A 25 -1.45 6.33 -6.88
C TYR A 25 -1.77 5.14 -5.97
N PRO A 26 -2.05 5.38 -4.67
CA PRO A 26 -2.59 4.37 -3.78
C PRO A 26 -3.90 3.79 -4.31
N VAL A 27 -4.22 2.56 -3.88
CA VAL A 27 -5.51 1.92 -4.18
C VAL A 27 -6.65 2.79 -3.64
N THR A 28 -7.60 3.11 -4.51
CA THR A 28 -8.77 3.93 -4.18
C THR A 28 -9.89 3.11 -3.55
N ASN A 29 -10.81 3.77 -2.85
CA ASN A 29 -12.02 3.11 -2.36
C ASN A 29 -12.86 2.50 -3.48
N ALA A 30 -12.94 3.13 -4.66
CA ALA A 30 -13.65 2.56 -5.81
C ALA A 30 -13.02 1.24 -6.29
N GLN A 31 -11.70 1.16 -6.33
CA GLN A 31 -10.99 -0.09 -6.66
C GLN A 31 -11.18 -1.14 -5.56
N TYR A 32 -11.10 -0.75 -4.29
CA TYR A 32 -11.27 -1.67 -3.17
C TYR A 32 -12.72 -2.19 -3.04
N ARG A 33 -13.71 -1.39 -3.44
CA ARG A 33 -15.12 -1.80 -3.51
C ARG A 33 -15.30 -3.01 -4.44
N LEU A 34 -14.59 -3.04 -5.58
CA LEU A 34 -14.65 -4.19 -6.50
C LEU A 34 -14.18 -5.48 -5.83
N PHE A 35 -13.16 -5.41 -4.96
CA PHE A 35 -12.70 -6.56 -4.17
C PHE A 35 -13.77 -7.03 -3.17
N ILE A 36 -14.40 -6.10 -2.46
CA ILE A 36 -15.48 -6.42 -1.51
C ILE A 36 -16.67 -7.06 -2.25
N ASP A 37 -17.13 -6.43 -3.32
CA ASP A 37 -18.31 -6.85 -4.08
C ASP A 37 -18.09 -8.20 -4.79
N ALA A 38 -16.84 -8.53 -5.12
CA ALA A 38 -16.45 -9.84 -5.65
C ALA A 38 -16.35 -10.94 -4.57
N GLY A 39 -16.70 -10.66 -3.31
CA GLY A 39 -16.61 -11.62 -2.21
C GLY A 39 -15.19 -11.76 -1.65
N GLY A 40 -14.34 -10.74 -1.80
CA GLY A 40 -12.94 -10.76 -1.39
C GLY A 40 -12.71 -11.11 0.08
N TYR A 41 -13.63 -10.74 0.97
CA TYR A 41 -13.59 -11.12 2.39
C TYR A 41 -14.14 -12.54 2.65
N ASP A 42 -14.86 -13.14 1.71
CA ASP A 42 -15.56 -14.41 1.92
C ASP A 42 -14.82 -15.61 1.34
N GLU A 43 -13.79 -15.37 0.53
CA GLU A 43 -13.02 -16.40 -0.12
C GLU A 43 -11.62 -16.55 0.47
N GLN A 44 -11.38 -17.64 1.22
CA GLN A 44 -10.09 -17.92 1.86
C GLN A 44 -8.90 -17.93 0.89
N ARG A 45 -9.11 -18.25 -0.40
CA ARG A 45 -8.04 -18.32 -1.41
C ARG A 45 -7.26 -17.01 -1.59
N TRP A 46 -7.85 -15.87 -1.23
CA TRP A 46 -7.17 -14.58 -1.29
C TRP A 46 -6.29 -14.30 -0.08
N TRP A 47 -6.46 -15.06 1.01
CA TRP A 47 -5.85 -14.77 2.30
C TRP A 47 -4.74 -15.76 2.61
N SER A 48 -3.71 -15.30 3.32
CA SER A 48 -2.82 -16.22 4.03
C SER A 48 -3.58 -16.93 5.15
N ALA A 49 -3.10 -18.09 5.60
CA ALA A 49 -3.75 -18.82 6.69
C ALA A 49 -3.92 -17.96 7.97
N ALA A 50 -2.88 -17.21 8.35
CA ALA A 50 -2.92 -16.29 9.48
C ALA A 50 -3.90 -15.12 9.26
N GLY A 51 -3.89 -14.54 8.05
CA GLY A 51 -4.80 -13.45 7.69
C GLY A 51 -6.26 -13.91 7.71
N TRP A 52 -6.55 -15.11 7.20
CA TRP A 52 -7.88 -15.70 7.23
C TRP A 52 -8.37 -15.93 8.66
N GLN A 53 -7.53 -16.50 9.52
CA GLN A 53 -7.84 -16.70 10.92
C GLN A 53 -8.15 -15.37 11.62
N GLN A 54 -7.34 -14.34 11.40
CA GLN A 54 -7.57 -13.03 12.00
C GLN A 54 -8.84 -12.36 11.47
N ARG A 55 -9.08 -12.42 10.15
CA ARG A 55 -10.31 -11.93 9.51
C ARG A 55 -11.54 -12.60 10.12
N GLN A 56 -11.51 -13.92 10.33
CA GLN A 56 -12.61 -14.66 10.94
C GLN A 56 -12.82 -14.27 12.41
N GLY A 57 -11.76 -14.24 13.21
CA GLY A 57 -11.83 -13.88 14.62
C GLY A 57 -12.32 -12.46 14.87
N SER A 58 -11.95 -11.53 13.99
CA SER A 58 -12.38 -10.12 14.05
C SER A 58 -13.64 -9.84 13.23
N GLN A 59 -14.17 -10.84 12.52
CA GLN A 59 -15.35 -10.78 11.66
C GLN A 59 -15.29 -9.66 10.61
N TRP A 60 -14.12 -9.37 10.04
CA TRP A 60 -13.98 -8.28 9.06
C TRP A 60 -14.78 -8.56 7.79
N ARG A 61 -15.50 -7.54 7.33
CA ARG A 61 -16.26 -7.56 6.06
C ARG A 61 -15.85 -6.42 5.13
N GLU A 62 -15.18 -5.43 5.69
CA GLU A 62 -14.77 -4.18 5.04
C GLU A 62 -13.72 -3.49 5.92
N PRO A 63 -12.97 -2.51 5.38
CA PRO A 63 -11.98 -1.74 6.13
C PRO A 63 -12.59 -1.03 7.34
N ARG A 64 -11.77 -0.76 8.35
CA ARG A 64 -12.21 -0.21 9.65
C ARG A 64 -13.07 1.06 9.56
N PHE A 65 -12.80 1.93 8.59
CA PHE A 65 -13.48 3.23 8.43
C PHE A 65 -14.40 3.30 7.21
N TRP A 66 -14.81 2.15 6.67
CA TRP A 66 -15.55 2.08 5.42
C TRP A 66 -16.89 2.82 5.45
N GLN A 67 -17.60 2.82 6.58
CA GLN A 67 -18.89 3.53 6.70
C GLN A 67 -18.75 5.03 6.99
N ASP A 68 -17.52 5.53 7.18
CA ASP A 68 -17.28 6.96 7.40
C ASP A 68 -17.09 7.68 6.05
N ALA A 69 -18.06 8.52 5.69
CA ALA A 69 -18.03 9.31 4.46
C ALA A 69 -16.82 10.25 4.37
N LYS A 70 -16.19 10.61 5.50
CA LYS A 70 -14.93 11.36 5.52
C LYS A 70 -13.82 10.60 4.79
N TRP A 71 -13.81 9.27 4.93
CA TRP A 71 -12.73 8.41 4.46
C TRP A 71 -13.10 7.59 3.23
N ASN A 72 -14.40 7.29 3.01
CA ASN A 72 -14.87 6.45 1.91
C ASN A 72 -15.34 7.22 0.65
N GLY A 73 -14.60 8.25 0.25
CA GLY A 73 -14.80 8.89 -1.06
C GLY A 73 -14.22 8.03 -2.19
N ALA A 74 -14.95 7.84 -3.29
CA ALA A 74 -14.59 6.90 -4.37
C ALA A 74 -13.14 7.04 -4.89
N GLN A 75 -12.66 8.27 -5.08
CA GLN A 75 -11.30 8.56 -5.58
C GLN A 75 -10.27 8.77 -4.45
N ARG A 76 -10.66 8.63 -3.18
CA ARG A 76 -9.74 8.71 -2.05
C ARG A 76 -9.02 7.38 -1.88
N PRO A 77 -7.77 7.38 -1.38
CA PRO A 77 -7.10 6.17 -0.95
C PRO A 77 -7.95 5.40 0.06
N VAL A 78 -7.99 4.08 -0.07
CA VAL A 78 -8.57 3.23 0.97
C VAL A 78 -7.72 3.32 2.24
N VAL A 79 -8.37 3.45 3.39
CA VAL A 79 -7.72 3.56 4.71
C VAL A 79 -8.36 2.60 5.70
N GLY A 80 -7.63 2.30 6.79
CA GLY A 80 -8.11 1.38 7.81
C GLY A 80 -8.09 -0.08 7.39
N VAL A 81 -7.28 -0.42 6.38
CA VAL A 81 -6.94 -1.79 5.99
C VAL A 81 -5.74 -2.28 6.80
N SER A 82 -5.79 -3.54 7.24
CA SER A 82 -4.64 -4.26 7.78
C SER A 82 -3.67 -4.70 6.69
N TRP A 83 -2.46 -5.13 7.08
CA TRP A 83 -1.52 -5.74 6.16
C TRP A 83 -2.08 -6.99 5.47
N TYR A 84 -2.88 -7.80 6.18
CA TYR A 84 -3.53 -8.98 5.61
C TYR A 84 -4.58 -8.63 4.56
N GLU A 85 -5.38 -7.59 4.80
CA GLU A 85 -6.34 -7.06 3.82
C GLU A 85 -5.65 -6.52 2.57
N ALA A 86 -4.51 -5.84 2.73
CA ALA A 86 -3.73 -5.32 1.62
C ALA A 86 -3.15 -6.46 0.75
N MET A 87 -2.60 -7.50 1.37
CA MET A 87 -2.15 -8.69 0.64
C MET A 87 -3.30 -9.42 -0.07
N ALA A 88 -4.45 -9.58 0.60
CA ALA A 88 -5.60 -10.27 0.02
C ALA A 88 -6.14 -9.52 -1.20
N PHE A 89 -6.19 -8.19 -1.14
CA PHE A 89 -6.51 -7.36 -2.29
C PHE A 89 -5.52 -7.58 -3.44
N CYS A 90 -4.20 -7.59 -3.19
CA CYS A 90 -3.21 -7.84 -4.23
C CYS A 90 -3.40 -9.21 -4.89
N ALA A 91 -3.63 -10.27 -4.10
CA ALA A 91 -3.85 -11.63 -4.60
C ALA A 91 -5.10 -11.70 -5.50
N TRP A 92 -6.20 -11.09 -5.07
CA TRP A 92 -7.43 -10.99 -5.87
C TRP A 92 -7.21 -10.17 -7.15
N ALA A 93 -6.55 -9.02 -7.05
CA ALA A 93 -6.32 -8.12 -8.17
C ALA A 93 -5.43 -8.78 -9.23
N ALA A 94 -4.36 -9.48 -8.81
CA ALA A 94 -3.50 -10.26 -9.67
C ALA A 94 -4.27 -11.34 -10.43
N ALA A 95 -5.11 -12.11 -9.72
CA ALA A 95 -5.93 -13.15 -10.35
C ALA A 95 -7.00 -12.58 -11.31
N THR A 96 -7.55 -11.41 -10.99
CA THR A 96 -8.60 -10.75 -11.80
C THR A 96 -8.05 -10.11 -13.07
N THR A 97 -6.86 -9.53 -12.99
CA THR A 97 -6.23 -8.79 -14.11
C THR A 97 -5.30 -9.66 -14.95
N GLY A 98 -4.77 -10.74 -14.37
CA GLY A 98 -3.68 -11.52 -14.97
C GLY A 98 -2.29 -10.87 -14.81
N GLU A 99 -2.20 -9.75 -14.06
CA GLU A 99 -0.94 -9.06 -13.82
C GLU A 99 -0.25 -9.50 -12.52
N GLY A 100 1.07 -9.32 -12.45
CA GLY A 100 1.88 -9.61 -11.26
C GLY A 100 1.73 -8.59 -10.14
N ILE A 101 0.53 -8.45 -9.59
CA ILE A 101 0.22 -7.46 -8.54
C ILE A 101 0.61 -8.01 -7.16
N ARG A 102 1.42 -7.25 -6.42
CA ARG A 102 1.84 -7.53 -5.04
C ARG A 102 2.16 -6.25 -4.27
N LEU A 103 2.35 -6.37 -2.96
CA LEU A 103 2.95 -5.29 -2.18
C LEU A 103 4.42 -5.08 -2.59
N PRO A 104 4.89 -3.83 -2.65
CA PRO A 104 6.31 -3.55 -2.82
C PRO A 104 7.07 -3.94 -1.54
N GLY A 105 8.32 -4.38 -1.68
CA GLY A 105 9.25 -4.38 -0.57
C GLY A 105 9.68 -2.96 -0.19
N GLU A 106 10.20 -2.77 1.03
CA GLU A 106 10.72 -1.48 1.50
C GLU A 106 11.76 -0.90 0.53
N ALA A 107 12.69 -1.74 0.08
CA ALA A 107 13.68 -1.45 -0.93
C ALA A 107 13.10 -0.87 -2.24
N GLU A 108 12.09 -1.54 -2.78
CA GLU A 108 11.42 -1.09 -4.01
C GLU A 108 10.69 0.23 -3.78
N TRP A 109 10.06 0.37 -2.63
CA TRP A 109 9.35 1.59 -2.24
C TRP A 109 10.30 2.78 -2.10
N GLU A 110 11.43 2.62 -1.41
CA GLU A 110 12.45 3.66 -1.26
C GLU A 110 13.06 4.05 -2.61
N LYS A 111 13.41 3.06 -3.46
CA LYS A 111 13.94 3.33 -4.81
C LYS A 111 12.95 4.11 -5.66
N ALA A 112 11.66 3.78 -5.59
CA ALA A 112 10.62 4.51 -6.32
C ALA A 112 10.44 5.94 -5.79
N ALA A 113 10.53 6.15 -4.48
CA ALA A 113 10.39 7.46 -3.86
C ALA A 113 11.59 8.37 -4.14
N ARG A 114 12.81 7.89 -3.87
CA ARG A 114 14.05 8.68 -3.94
C ARG A 114 14.63 8.78 -5.34
N GLY A 115 14.22 7.90 -6.26
CA GLY A 115 14.88 7.75 -7.56
C GLY A 115 16.25 7.08 -7.44
N THR A 116 16.96 6.99 -8.57
CA THR A 116 18.33 6.43 -8.61
C THR A 116 19.40 7.46 -8.26
N ASP A 117 19.01 8.72 -8.07
CA ASP A 117 19.84 9.87 -7.72
C ASP A 117 19.82 10.21 -6.23
N GLY A 118 18.99 9.51 -5.43
CA GLY A 118 19.06 9.55 -3.96
C GLY A 118 18.45 10.79 -3.31
N ARG A 119 17.48 11.43 -3.97
CA ARG A 119 16.83 12.67 -3.52
C ARG A 119 16.32 12.59 -2.07
N THR A 120 16.32 13.72 -1.37
CA THR A 120 15.80 13.83 0.00
C THR A 120 14.29 13.63 0.04
N PHE A 121 13.55 14.23 -0.90
CA PHE A 121 12.11 14.04 -1.07
C PHE A 121 11.77 13.54 -2.48
N PRO A 122 10.57 12.97 -2.69
CA PRO A 122 10.15 12.51 -4.03
C PRO A 122 10.09 13.60 -5.11
N TRP A 123 10.14 14.87 -4.73
CA TRP A 123 10.18 16.04 -5.63
C TRP A 123 11.54 16.75 -5.64
N GLY A 124 12.56 16.22 -4.97
CA GLY A 124 13.90 16.80 -4.88
C GLY A 124 14.22 17.32 -3.48
N GLU A 125 14.88 18.48 -3.39
CA GLU A 125 15.44 19.02 -2.15
C GLU A 125 14.61 20.17 -1.55
N ALA A 126 13.50 20.55 -2.20
CA ALA A 126 12.62 21.58 -1.65
C ALA A 126 11.89 21.07 -0.40
N GLU A 127 11.80 21.91 0.62
CA GLU A 127 11.08 21.59 1.85
C GLU A 127 9.60 21.26 1.59
N PRO A 128 8.99 20.34 2.34
CA PRO A 128 7.58 19.99 2.19
C PRO A 128 6.65 21.20 2.43
N ASP A 129 5.68 21.39 1.54
CA ASP A 129 4.59 22.34 1.69
C ASP A 129 3.24 21.70 1.26
N ASP A 130 2.15 22.46 1.45
CA ASP A 130 0.79 22.01 1.15
C ASP A 130 0.49 21.79 -0.34
N LYS A 131 1.40 22.20 -1.23
CA LYS A 131 1.31 21.97 -2.67
C LYS A 131 2.03 20.69 -3.08
N LEU A 132 3.04 20.29 -2.32
CA LEU A 132 3.90 19.13 -2.61
C LEU A 132 3.38 17.87 -1.94
N CYS A 133 2.87 17.97 -0.71
CA CYS A 133 2.28 16.83 -0.01
C CYS A 133 1.20 17.25 0.99
N ASN A 134 0.41 16.26 1.39
CA ASN A 134 -0.61 16.44 2.40
C ASN A 134 -0.10 15.92 3.76
N PHE A 135 0.27 16.81 4.67
CA PHE A 135 0.85 16.48 5.99
C PHE A 135 0.27 17.39 7.09
N ASN A 136 0.33 16.96 8.36
CA ASN A 136 -0.20 17.67 9.55
C ASN A 136 -1.73 17.87 9.62
N ASN A 137 -2.52 16.86 9.20
CA ASN A 137 -3.99 16.86 9.32
C ASN A 137 -4.53 16.19 10.57
#